data_AF-A0A1G9ZHN1-F1
#
_entry.id   AF-A0A1G9ZHN1-F1
#
_cell.length_a   1.000
_cell.length_b   1.000
_cell.length_c   1.000
_cell.angle_alpha   90.00
_cell.angle_beta   90.00
_cell.angle_gamma   90.00
#
_symmetry.space_group_name_H-M   'P 1'
#
loop_
_entity.id
_entity.type
_entity.pdbx_description
1 polymer ?
#
loop_
_entity_poly.entity_id
_entity_poly.type
_entity_poly.pdbx_seq_one_letter_code
_entity_poly.pdbx_strand_id
1 'polypeptide(L)'
;MLPRPIPAEAPTRLITLPPEDPHADPGDRLPGSRGEHLLQNVYGTHKRAERFYNDQVLDHLNERMIEFIARMEMLFVSTADNKGECDASLRAGPPGFVRALDSGHLAYPEYRGNGVMASLGNISENPHVGILMIDFAEDVIGLHVNGHARIVEDADLRREHPELPTDFEKGRTPERWVVVEVEEAYIHCRKHIPRLVPVGRDRPWGTDDAKRKGGDYFGAKDMPKPWQTTQVGPHD
;
A
#
# COMPACT_ATOMS: atom_id res chain seq x y z
N MET A 1 -32.66 -46.31 1.69
CA MET A 1 -32.22 -44.98 2.15
C MET A 1 -30.71 -44.95 2.00
N LEU A 2 -30.22 -44.39 0.90
CA LEU A 2 -28.78 -44.35 0.58
C LEU A 2 -28.12 -43.21 1.37
N PRO A 3 -26.89 -43.38 1.89
CA PRO A 3 -26.20 -42.30 2.59
C PRO A 3 -25.88 -41.15 1.64
N ARG A 4 -26.10 -39.91 2.08
CA ARG A 4 -25.75 -38.71 1.33
C ARG A 4 -24.22 -38.63 1.16
N PRO A 5 -23.71 -38.23 -0.02
CA PRO A 5 -22.28 -37.98 -0.16
C PRO A 5 -21.86 -36.80 0.71
N ILE A 6 -20.75 -36.98 1.42
CA ILE A 6 -20.05 -35.92 2.15
C ILE A 6 -19.51 -34.94 1.09
N PRO A 7 -19.77 -33.61 1.20
CA PRO A 7 -19.18 -32.66 0.27
C PRO A 7 -17.65 -32.69 0.44
N ALA A 8 -16.94 -32.82 -0.68
CA ALA A 8 -15.49 -32.73 -0.72
C ALA A 8 -15.04 -31.38 -0.15
N GLU A 9 -14.16 -31.42 0.86
CA GLU A 9 -13.47 -30.23 1.36
C GLU A 9 -12.73 -29.56 0.20
N ALA A 10 -13.04 -28.27 -0.02
CA ALA A 10 -12.27 -27.45 -0.93
C ALA A 10 -10.84 -27.33 -0.38
N PRO A 11 -9.79 -27.47 -1.21
CA PRO A 11 -8.44 -27.35 -0.73
C PRO A 11 -8.21 -25.91 -0.24
N THR A 12 -8.00 -25.76 1.08
CA THR A 12 -7.44 -24.57 1.70
C THR A 12 -6.06 -24.33 1.09
N ARG A 13 -5.99 -23.52 0.04
CA ARG A 13 -4.72 -22.97 -0.42
C ARG A 13 -4.34 -21.83 0.53
N LEU A 14 -3.67 -22.22 1.62
CA LEU A 14 -2.81 -21.31 2.36
C LEU A 14 -1.72 -20.82 1.40
N ILE A 15 -1.84 -19.58 0.93
CA ILE A 15 -0.66 -18.84 0.45
C ILE A 15 -0.11 -18.16 1.69
N THR A 16 0.66 -18.91 2.50
CA THR A 16 1.22 -18.41 3.78
C THR A 16 2.72 -18.29 3.77
N LEU A 17 3.34 -18.25 2.59
CA LEU A 17 4.76 -17.92 2.49
C LEU A 17 4.90 -16.63 1.71
N PRO A 18 5.66 -15.63 2.21
CA PRO A 18 6.05 -14.51 1.39
C PRO A 18 6.75 -15.07 0.14
N PRO A 19 6.49 -14.52 -1.06
CA PRO A 19 7.21 -14.93 -2.25
C PRO A 19 8.72 -14.81 -2.01
N GLU A 20 9.50 -15.78 -2.49
CA GLU A 20 10.97 -15.66 -2.46
C GLU A 20 11.36 -14.35 -3.16
N ASP A 21 12.10 -13.49 -2.46
CA ASP A 21 12.52 -12.19 -2.99
C ASP A 21 13.61 -12.39 -4.04
N PRO A 22 13.32 -12.19 -5.35
CA PRO A 22 14.31 -12.36 -6.40
C PRO A 22 15.37 -11.24 -6.40
N HIS A 23 15.20 -10.23 -5.55
CA HIS A 23 16.04 -9.05 -5.44
C HIS A 23 16.80 -8.96 -4.11
N ALA A 24 16.73 -9.97 -3.25
CA ALA A 24 17.47 -9.99 -2.00
C ALA A 24 18.98 -9.82 -2.25
N ASP A 25 19.58 -8.75 -1.71
CA ASP A 25 21.02 -8.53 -1.73
C ASP A 25 21.62 -9.05 -0.41
N PRO A 26 22.38 -10.17 -0.42
CA PRO A 26 22.96 -10.74 0.79
C PRO A 26 24.16 -9.95 1.35
N GLY A 27 24.58 -8.84 0.72
CA GLY A 27 25.92 -8.28 0.87
C GLY A 27 26.09 -7.03 1.73
N ASP A 28 25.10 -6.13 1.83
CA ASP A 28 25.27 -4.84 2.51
C ASP A 28 24.14 -4.55 3.50
N ARG A 29 24.51 -4.28 4.76
CA ARG A 29 23.57 -3.96 5.87
C ARG A 29 23.29 -2.47 6.01
N LEU A 30 23.80 -1.64 5.11
CA LEU A 30 23.60 -0.21 5.14
C LEU A 30 22.24 0.13 4.50
N PRO A 31 21.39 0.95 5.15
CA PRO A 31 20.13 1.40 4.56
C PRO A 31 20.32 2.04 3.19
N GLY A 32 19.32 1.89 2.34
CA GLY A 32 19.31 2.40 0.97
C GLY A 32 19.98 1.50 -0.07
N SER A 33 19.73 1.80 -1.35
CA SER A 33 20.18 0.97 -2.47
C SER A 33 21.64 1.26 -2.88
N ARG A 34 22.25 0.27 -3.55
CA ARG A 34 23.57 0.45 -4.20
C ARG A 34 23.61 1.68 -5.13
N GLY A 35 22.51 1.97 -5.82
CA GLY A 35 22.40 3.15 -6.69
C GLY A 35 22.48 4.45 -5.90
N GLU A 36 21.81 4.51 -4.74
CA GLU A 36 21.88 5.68 -3.85
C GLU A 36 23.29 5.90 -3.33
N HIS A 37 23.97 4.85 -2.83
CA HIS A 37 25.34 4.98 -2.33
C HIS A 37 26.32 5.39 -3.44
N LEU A 38 26.15 4.90 -4.67
CA LEU A 38 26.93 5.33 -5.82
C LEU A 38 26.75 6.83 -6.07
N LEU A 39 25.51 7.32 -6.12
CA LEU A 39 25.24 8.74 -6.34
C LEU A 39 25.74 9.61 -5.18
N GLN A 40 25.65 9.12 -3.95
CA GLN A 40 26.18 9.83 -2.78
C GLN A 40 27.70 10.01 -2.84
N ASN A 41 28.42 9.01 -3.37
CA ASN A 41 29.85 9.11 -3.62
C ASN A 41 30.13 10.10 -4.76
N VAL A 42 29.42 9.98 -5.89
CA VAL A 42 29.57 10.86 -7.07
C VAL A 42 29.35 12.33 -6.69
N TYR A 43 28.34 12.62 -5.87
CA TYR A 43 27.98 13.98 -5.48
C TYR A 43 28.57 14.43 -4.13
N GLY A 44 29.44 13.62 -3.51
CA GLY A 44 30.08 13.96 -2.24
C GLY A 44 29.09 14.15 -1.07
N THR A 45 27.95 13.47 -1.08
CA THR A 45 26.90 13.59 -0.05
C THR A 45 26.91 12.47 0.98
N HIS A 46 27.80 11.47 0.85
CA HIS A 46 27.89 10.30 1.74
C HIS A 46 27.82 10.63 3.24
N LYS A 47 28.57 11.62 3.75
CA LYS A 47 28.54 11.99 5.19
C LYS A 47 27.17 12.50 5.66
N ARG A 48 26.43 13.17 4.78
CA ARG A 48 25.07 13.65 5.09
C ARG A 48 24.07 12.49 5.08
N ALA A 49 24.22 11.56 4.15
CA ALA A 49 23.42 10.35 4.09
C ALA A 49 23.67 9.46 5.30
N GLU A 50 24.93 9.19 5.65
CA GLU A 50 25.32 8.40 6.83
C GLU A 50 24.74 8.98 8.12
N ARG A 51 24.80 10.30 8.30
CA ARG A 51 24.15 10.96 9.44
C ARG A 51 22.63 10.72 9.43
N PHE A 52 21.98 10.83 8.28
CA PHE A 52 20.54 10.57 8.18
C PHE A 52 20.20 9.12 8.55
N TYR A 53 20.94 8.15 8.01
CA TYR A 53 20.75 6.73 8.33
C TYR A 53 20.91 6.48 9.84
N ASN A 54 21.98 6.97 10.45
CA ASN A 54 22.25 6.75 11.87
C ASN A 54 21.29 7.47 12.81
N ASP A 55 20.80 8.65 12.41
CA ASP A 55 20.00 9.48 13.31
C ASP A 55 18.48 9.29 13.11
N GLN A 56 18.02 8.84 11.93
CA GLN A 56 16.61 8.94 11.53
C GLN A 56 16.00 7.65 10.97
N VAL A 57 16.79 6.63 10.62
CA VAL A 57 16.29 5.38 10.06
C VAL A 57 16.31 4.29 11.13
N LEU A 58 15.20 3.57 11.25
CA LEU A 58 15.07 2.40 12.10
C LEU A 58 14.64 1.20 11.25
N ASP A 59 14.99 -0.01 11.69
CA ASP A 59 14.52 -1.28 11.14
C ASP A 59 13.19 -1.74 11.76
N HIS A 60 12.51 -0.86 12.48
CA HIS A 60 11.25 -1.12 13.18
C HIS A 60 10.51 0.20 13.47
N LEU A 61 9.24 0.06 13.83
CA LEU A 61 8.40 1.14 14.32
C LEU A 61 8.67 1.38 15.81
N ASN A 62 9.07 2.59 16.15
CA ASN A 62 9.10 3.03 17.55
C ASN A 62 7.71 3.48 18.04
N GLU A 63 7.56 3.72 19.34
CA GLU A 63 6.29 4.12 19.96
C GLU A 63 5.64 5.33 19.29
N ARG A 64 6.41 6.37 18.97
CA ARG A 64 5.90 7.59 18.31
C ARG A 64 5.43 7.33 16.88
N MET A 65 6.10 6.44 16.16
CA MET A 65 5.69 6.01 14.83
C MET A 65 4.36 5.24 14.90
N ILE A 66 4.22 4.34 15.88
CA ILE A 66 2.97 3.58 16.10
C ILE A 66 1.81 4.53 16.44
N GLU A 67 2.03 5.49 17.33
CA GLU A 67 1.04 6.54 17.66
C GLU A 67 0.64 7.37 16.43
N PHE A 68 1.63 7.76 15.62
CA PHE A 68 1.42 8.50 14.38
C PHE A 68 0.57 7.69 13.40
N ILE A 69 0.90 6.42 13.18
CA ILE A 69 0.17 5.49 12.31
C ILE A 69 -1.29 5.36 12.78
N ALA A 70 -1.52 5.19 14.08
CA ALA A 70 -2.85 4.94 14.65
C ALA A 70 -3.86 6.06 14.38
N ARG A 71 -3.42 7.30 14.13
CA ARG A 71 -4.30 8.44 13.80
C ARG A 71 -4.40 8.74 12.31
N MET A 72 -3.63 8.08 11.45
CA MET A 72 -3.68 8.34 10.01
C MET A 72 -5.00 7.91 9.40
N GLU A 73 -5.55 8.76 8.54
CA GLU A 73 -6.77 8.50 7.75
C GLU A 73 -6.48 8.18 6.28
N MET A 74 -5.20 8.29 5.89
CA MET A 74 -4.74 7.96 4.56
C MET A 74 -3.26 7.58 4.52
N LEU A 75 -2.90 6.78 3.53
CA LEU A 75 -1.53 6.44 3.19
C LEU A 75 -1.40 6.28 1.67
N PHE A 76 -0.18 6.45 1.16
CA PHE A 76 0.16 6.16 -0.23
C PHE A 76 1.00 4.88 -0.26
N VAL A 77 0.58 3.91 -1.07
CA VAL A 77 1.30 2.65 -1.29
C VAL A 77 1.95 2.70 -2.65
N SER A 78 3.26 2.46 -2.69
CA SER A 78 4.06 2.28 -3.88
C SER A 78 4.49 0.82 -3.98
N THR A 79 4.22 0.21 -5.13
CA THR A 79 4.56 -1.20 -5.44
C THR A 79 5.06 -1.26 -6.87
N ALA A 80 5.83 -2.29 -7.23
CA ALA A 80 6.21 -2.55 -8.61
C ALA A 80 6.08 -4.04 -8.93
N ASP A 81 5.79 -4.38 -10.18
CA ASP A 81 5.87 -5.78 -10.63
C ASP A 81 7.33 -6.26 -10.73
N ASN A 82 7.56 -7.50 -11.17
CA ASN A 82 8.90 -8.07 -11.33
C ASN A 82 9.71 -7.44 -12.50
N LYS A 83 9.09 -6.61 -13.34
CA LYS A 83 9.75 -5.85 -14.42
C LYS A 83 10.06 -4.42 -14.00
N GLY A 84 9.61 -4.00 -12.82
CA GLY A 84 9.78 -2.64 -12.32
C GLY A 84 8.71 -1.67 -12.84
N GLU A 85 7.58 -2.17 -13.35
CA GLU A 85 6.44 -1.31 -13.66
C GLU A 85 5.75 -0.91 -12.35
N CYS A 86 5.67 0.40 -12.09
CA CYS A 86 5.29 0.93 -10.78
C CYS A 86 3.84 1.39 -10.73
N ASP A 87 3.21 1.13 -9.59
CA ASP A 87 1.92 1.71 -9.20
C ASP A 87 2.04 2.45 -7.87
N ALA A 88 1.49 3.66 -7.81
CA ALA A 88 1.34 4.45 -6.60
C ALA A 88 -0.13 4.74 -6.36
N SER A 89 -0.66 4.35 -5.20
CA SER A 89 -2.09 4.41 -4.94
C SER A 89 -2.44 4.87 -3.54
N LEU A 90 -3.50 5.66 -3.42
CA LEU A 90 -4.03 6.13 -2.15
C LEU A 90 -4.88 5.03 -1.50
N ARG A 91 -4.67 4.80 -0.22
CA ARG A 91 -5.59 4.09 0.67
C ARG A 91 -6.09 5.07 1.72
N ALA A 92 -7.38 5.01 2.02
CA ALA A 92 -8.01 5.90 2.99
C ALA A 92 -9.11 5.18 3.77
N GLY A 93 -9.22 5.55 5.04
CA GLY A 93 -10.17 5.00 6.00
C GLY A 93 -10.26 5.90 7.24
N PRO A 94 -11.10 5.54 8.24
CA PRO A 94 -11.12 6.26 9.50
C PRO A 94 -9.79 6.12 10.25
N PRO A 95 -9.51 6.98 11.26
CA PRO A 95 -8.33 6.84 12.09
C PRO A 95 -8.17 5.40 12.62
N GLY A 96 -6.97 4.84 12.43
CA GLY A 96 -6.67 3.46 12.81
C GLY A 96 -7.12 2.42 11.79
N PHE A 97 -7.50 2.80 10.57
CA PHE A 97 -7.67 1.82 9.49
C PHE A 97 -6.35 1.11 9.17
N VAL A 98 -5.22 1.82 9.28
CA VAL A 98 -3.88 1.25 9.29
C VAL A 98 -3.44 1.00 10.73
N ARG A 99 -2.83 -0.16 10.99
CA ARG A 99 -2.43 -0.57 12.35
C ARG A 99 -1.06 -1.20 12.38
N ALA A 100 -0.24 -0.79 13.35
CA ALA A 100 0.89 -1.61 13.74
C ALA A 100 0.37 -2.85 14.49
N LEU A 101 0.70 -4.04 14.01
CA LEU A 101 0.41 -5.30 14.70
C LEU A 101 1.42 -5.52 15.84
N ASP A 102 2.67 -5.12 15.60
CA ASP A 102 3.77 -5.02 16.55
C ASP A 102 4.79 -3.98 16.04
N SER A 103 5.99 -3.91 16.62
CA SER A 103 7.03 -2.97 16.17
C SER A 103 7.60 -3.30 14.78
N GLY A 104 7.55 -4.56 14.34
CA GLY A 104 8.05 -5.01 13.04
C GLY A 104 6.98 -5.15 11.97
N HIS A 105 5.69 -5.03 12.31
CA HIS A 105 4.60 -5.32 11.38
C HIS A 105 3.53 -4.22 11.34
N LEU A 106 3.19 -3.82 10.12
CA LEU A 106 2.09 -2.90 9.81
C LEU A 106 1.04 -3.63 8.97
N ALA A 107 -0.25 -3.37 9.20
CA ALA A 107 -1.34 -3.91 8.41
C ALA A 107 -2.30 -2.82 7.95
N TYR A 108 -2.75 -2.91 6.69
CA TYR A 108 -3.84 -2.11 6.17
C TYR A 108 -4.88 -2.96 5.42
N PRO A 109 -6.17 -2.59 5.50
CA PRO A 109 -7.24 -3.33 4.87
C PRO A 109 -7.37 -3.02 3.38
N GLU A 110 -7.68 -4.04 2.61
CA GLU A 110 -8.08 -3.96 1.21
C GLU A 110 -9.57 -4.28 1.10
N TYR A 111 -10.30 -3.35 0.49
CA TYR A 111 -11.75 -3.44 0.32
C TYR A 111 -12.09 -3.82 -1.11
N ARG A 112 -13.36 -4.17 -1.36
CA ARG A 112 -13.87 -4.36 -2.71
C ARG A 112 -13.60 -3.13 -3.59
N GLY A 113 -12.75 -3.31 -4.60
CA GLY A 113 -12.33 -2.27 -5.54
C GLY A 113 -12.98 -2.39 -6.93
N ASN A 114 -12.33 -1.76 -7.91
CA ASN A 114 -12.71 -1.81 -9.33
C ASN A 114 -12.21 -3.07 -10.08
N GLY A 115 -11.54 -3.99 -9.38
CA GLY A 115 -11.03 -5.24 -9.93
C GLY A 115 -9.68 -5.13 -10.65
N VAL A 116 -9.05 -3.95 -10.71
CA VAL A 116 -7.73 -3.80 -11.35
C VAL A 116 -6.63 -4.52 -10.57
N MET A 117 -6.74 -4.56 -9.24
CA MET A 117 -5.80 -5.26 -8.35
C MET A 117 -4.32 -4.87 -8.51
N ALA A 118 -4.01 -3.68 -9.05
CA ALA A 118 -2.65 -3.24 -9.39
C ALA A 118 -1.62 -3.53 -8.27
N SER A 119 -1.80 -2.93 -7.08
CA SER A 119 -0.88 -3.15 -5.96
C SER A 119 -0.78 -4.61 -5.51
N LEU A 120 -1.89 -5.35 -5.53
CA LEU A 120 -1.91 -6.75 -5.08
C LEU A 120 -1.28 -7.71 -6.10
N GLY A 121 -1.47 -7.44 -7.38
CA GLY A 121 -0.77 -8.14 -8.46
C GLY A 121 0.73 -7.94 -8.33
N ASN A 122 1.17 -6.69 -8.18
CA ASN A 122 2.58 -6.35 -7.96
C ASN A 122 3.14 -7.09 -6.74
N ILE A 123 2.49 -6.99 -5.57
CA ILE A 123 2.91 -7.68 -4.33
C ILE A 123 3.03 -9.20 -4.51
N SER A 124 2.15 -9.81 -5.32
CA SER A 124 2.19 -11.26 -5.56
C SER A 124 3.40 -11.71 -6.39
N GLU A 125 4.00 -10.80 -7.17
CA GLU A 125 5.18 -11.07 -8.01
C GLU A 125 6.47 -10.50 -7.40
N ASN A 126 6.36 -9.44 -6.60
CA ASN A 126 7.44 -8.69 -5.99
C ASN A 126 6.97 -8.14 -4.63
N PRO A 127 7.47 -8.68 -3.50
CA PRO A 127 6.98 -8.33 -2.17
C PRO A 127 7.37 -6.91 -1.72
N HIS A 128 8.27 -6.21 -2.41
CA HIS A 128 8.75 -4.90 -2.00
C HIS A 128 7.64 -3.84 -2.03
N VAL A 129 7.46 -3.13 -0.91
CA VAL A 129 6.50 -2.03 -0.79
C VAL A 129 7.13 -0.80 -0.15
N GLY A 130 6.76 0.37 -0.65
CA GLY A 130 7.03 1.65 0.00
C GLY A 130 5.72 2.31 0.43
N ILE A 131 5.62 2.71 1.69
CA ILE A 131 4.45 3.38 2.25
C ILE A 131 4.85 4.78 2.71
N LEU A 132 4.07 5.78 2.27
CA LEU A 132 4.18 7.16 2.72
C LEU A 132 2.90 7.60 3.41
N MET A 133 3.03 8.01 4.67
CA MET A 133 1.97 8.64 5.44
C MET A 133 2.36 10.09 5.72
N ILE A 134 1.47 11.03 5.43
CA ILE A 134 1.69 12.45 5.72
C ILE A 134 0.48 12.98 6.48
N ASP A 135 0.73 13.51 7.67
CA ASP A 135 -0.22 14.37 8.35
C ASP A 135 -0.06 15.79 7.78
N PHE A 136 -1.09 16.26 7.08
CA PHE A 136 -1.12 17.61 6.53
C PHE A 136 -1.78 18.62 7.47
N ALA A 137 -2.40 18.19 8.55
CA ALA A 137 -3.30 19.02 9.35
C ALA A 137 -2.68 19.43 10.68
N GLU A 138 -2.22 18.48 11.50
CA GLU A 138 -1.81 18.76 12.89
C GLU A 138 -0.31 19.06 12.96
N ASP A 139 0.51 18.03 12.81
CA ASP A 139 1.97 18.08 12.97
C ASP A 139 2.70 18.50 11.71
N VAL A 140 2.07 18.35 10.53
CA VAL A 140 2.67 18.68 9.23
C VAL A 140 3.98 17.90 9.04
N ILE A 141 3.91 16.59 9.29
CA ILE A 141 5.05 15.67 9.24
C ILE A 141 4.62 14.38 8.54
N GLY A 142 5.57 13.62 8.01
CA GLY A 142 5.28 12.30 7.49
C GLY A 142 6.22 11.21 7.99
N LEU A 143 5.86 9.99 7.65
CA LEU A 143 6.54 8.76 7.97
C LEU A 143 6.62 7.92 6.71
N HIS A 144 7.83 7.49 6.37
CA HIS A 144 8.09 6.44 5.39
C HIS A 144 8.19 5.10 6.12
N VAL A 145 7.63 4.06 5.51
CA VAL A 145 7.78 2.67 5.92
C VAL A 145 8.03 1.84 4.66
N ASN A 146 9.19 1.21 4.56
CA ASN A 146 9.55 0.30 3.48
C ASN A 146 9.69 -1.13 4.04
N GLY A 147 9.43 -2.13 3.19
CA GLY A 147 9.73 -3.52 3.51
C GLY A 147 8.96 -4.52 2.65
N HIS A 148 8.67 -5.70 3.21
CA HIS A 148 8.07 -6.82 2.48
C HIS A 148 6.58 -6.97 2.81
N ALA A 149 5.75 -6.91 1.79
CA ALA A 149 4.32 -7.08 1.88
C ALA A 149 3.88 -8.53 1.58
N ARG A 150 2.87 -8.99 2.30
CA ARG A 150 2.10 -10.20 1.99
C ARG A 150 0.61 -9.92 2.07
N ILE A 151 -0.16 -10.67 1.29
CA ILE A 151 -1.62 -10.60 1.26
C ILE A 151 -2.18 -11.67 2.21
N VAL A 152 -3.12 -11.28 3.06
CA VAL A 152 -3.72 -12.15 4.07
C VAL A 152 -5.24 -12.05 3.99
N GLU A 153 -5.93 -13.18 3.96
CA GLU A 153 -7.40 -13.18 4.01
C GLU A 153 -7.89 -12.65 5.36
N ASP A 154 -9.00 -11.89 5.36
CA ASP A 154 -9.53 -11.24 6.58
C ASP A 154 -9.80 -12.23 7.71
N ALA A 155 -10.32 -13.41 7.38
CA ALA A 155 -10.61 -14.46 8.36
C ALA A 155 -9.35 -15.04 9.04
N ASP A 156 -8.23 -15.10 8.31
CA ASP A 156 -6.98 -15.63 8.85
C ASP A 156 -6.30 -14.59 9.73
N LEU A 157 -6.19 -13.33 9.26
CA LEU A 157 -5.56 -12.28 10.06
C LEU A 157 -6.31 -12.04 11.37
N ARG A 158 -7.65 -12.07 11.36
CA ARG A 158 -8.46 -11.92 12.58
C ARG A 158 -8.34 -13.08 13.56
N ARG A 159 -7.95 -14.26 13.11
CA ARG A 159 -7.68 -15.39 14.01
C ARG A 159 -6.45 -15.11 14.88
N GLU A 160 -5.48 -14.43 14.32
CA GLU A 160 -4.23 -14.01 14.99
C GLU A 160 -4.43 -12.69 15.75
N HIS A 161 -5.24 -11.77 15.19
CA HIS A 161 -5.48 -10.42 15.70
C HIS A 161 -7.00 -10.14 15.86
N PRO A 162 -7.65 -10.75 16.87
CA PRO A 162 -9.10 -10.59 17.10
C PRO A 162 -9.52 -9.15 17.45
N GLU A 163 -8.57 -8.32 17.87
CA GLU A 163 -8.75 -6.90 18.20
C GLU A 163 -8.92 -6.00 16.96
N LEU A 164 -8.69 -6.52 15.75
CA LEU A 164 -8.84 -5.73 14.53
C LEU A 164 -10.28 -5.20 14.40
N PRO A 165 -10.47 -3.92 14.01
CA PRO A 165 -11.79 -3.32 13.88
C PRO A 165 -12.68 -4.12 12.93
N THR A 166 -13.97 -4.18 13.24
CA THR A 166 -14.99 -4.83 12.39
C THR A 166 -15.87 -3.83 11.64
N ASP A 167 -15.78 -2.54 11.97
CA ASP A 167 -16.57 -1.46 11.35
C ASP A 167 -15.64 -0.35 10.84
N PHE A 168 -15.49 -0.24 9.52
CA PHE A 168 -14.64 0.76 8.85
C PHE A 168 -15.45 1.89 8.18
N GLU A 169 -16.56 2.27 8.81
CA GLU A 169 -17.59 3.17 8.30
C GLU A 169 -18.39 2.61 7.10
N LYS A 170 -19.72 2.84 7.15
CA LYS A 170 -20.67 2.58 6.05
C LYS A 170 -20.66 1.12 5.54
N GLY A 171 -20.40 0.16 6.42
CA GLY A 171 -20.45 -1.28 6.08
C GLY A 171 -19.34 -1.74 5.14
N ARG A 172 -18.22 -1.01 5.05
CA ARG A 172 -17.03 -1.50 4.36
C ARG A 172 -16.36 -2.57 5.21
N THR A 173 -16.45 -3.81 4.76
CA THR A 173 -15.69 -4.93 5.34
C THR A 173 -14.43 -5.14 4.51
N PRO A 174 -13.24 -5.29 5.14
CA PRO A 174 -12.06 -5.74 4.43
C PRO A 174 -12.33 -7.10 3.77
N GLU A 175 -11.96 -7.25 2.51
CA GLU A 175 -11.96 -8.58 1.86
C GLU A 175 -10.65 -9.31 2.20
N ARG A 176 -9.57 -8.54 2.35
CA ARG A 176 -8.23 -9.01 2.65
C ARG A 176 -7.44 -7.89 3.32
N TRP A 177 -6.25 -8.23 3.78
CA TRP A 177 -5.30 -7.32 4.40
C TRP A 177 -3.96 -7.43 3.69
N VAL A 178 -3.23 -6.33 3.68
CA VAL A 178 -1.80 -6.35 3.37
C VAL A 178 -1.06 -6.18 4.69
N VAL A 179 -0.20 -7.14 5.00
CA VAL A 179 0.71 -7.08 6.14
C VAL A 179 2.11 -6.81 5.60
N VAL A 180 2.76 -5.81 6.17
CA VAL A 180 4.10 -5.35 5.81
C VAL A 180 5.03 -5.63 6.97
N GLU A 181 6.03 -6.46 6.72
CA GLU A 181 7.22 -6.57 7.56
C GLU A 181 8.10 -5.35 7.30
N VAL A 182 8.42 -4.61 8.35
CA VAL A 182 9.14 -3.33 8.27
C VAL A 182 10.63 -3.59 8.15
N GLU A 183 11.25 -3.07 7.10
CA GLU A 183 12.71 -3.05 6.93
C GLU A 183 13.30 -1.68 7.22
N GLU A 184 12.58 -0.62 6.86
CA GLU A 184 12.99 0.76 7.12
C GLU A 184 11.79 1.61 7.53
N ALA A 185 11.95 2.36 8.61
CA ALA A 185 11.01 3.39 9.05
C ALA A 185 11.76 4.69 9.35
N TYR A 186 11.36 5.78 8.69
CA TYR A 186 12.04 7.07 8.83
C TYR A 186 11.16 8.27 8.51
N ILE A 187 11.61 9.43 9.00
CA ILE A 187 10.85 10.68 8.91
C ILE A 187 10.75 11.23 7.49
N HIS A 188 9.57 11.75 7.14
CA HIS A 188 9.42 12.74 6.08
C HIS A 188 9.33 14.13 6.71
N CYS A 189 10.36 14.95 6.53
CA CYS A 189 10.48 16.22 7.24
C CYS A 189 9.44 17.26 6.80
N ARG A 190 9.01 18.10 7.73
CA ARG A 190 7.94 19.11 7.55
C ARG A 190 8.23 20.23 6.56
N LYS A 191 9.48 20.37 6.11
CA LYS A 191 10.01 21.59 5.46
C LYS A 191 9.17 22.06 4.27
N HIS A 192 8.56 21.12 3.53
CA HIS A 192 7.81 21.39 2.31
C HIS A 192 6.40 20.78 2.30
N ILE A 193 5.91 20.34 3.46
CA ILE A 193 4.55 19.80 3.56
C ILE A 193 3.57 20.98 3.71
N PRO A 194 2.59 21.15 2.81
CA PRO A 194 1.57 22.17 2.97
C PRO A 194 0.66 21.84 4.15
N ARG A 195 0.21 22.86 4.87
CA ARG A 195 -0.86 22.67 5.87
C ARG A 195 -2.21 22.64 5.17
N LEU A 196 -2.97 21.57 5.33
CA LEU A 196 -4.33 21.42 4.83
C LEU A 196 -5.34 21.56 5.97
N VAL A 197 -6.53 22.07 5.65
CA VAL A 197 -7.66 22.16 6.58
C VAL A 197 -8.71 21.14 6.16
N PRO A 198 -9.08 20.19 7.03
CA PRO A 198 -10.18 19.28 6.75
C PRO A 198 -11.47 20.05 6.48
N VAL A 199 -12.12 19.74 5.37
CA VAL A 199 -13.44 20.29 5.03
C VAL A 199 -14.49 19.19 5.08
N GLY A 200 -15.68 19.52 5.58
CA GLY A 200 -16.80 18.59 5.60
C GLY A 200 -17.11 18.06 4.18
N ARG A 201 -17.31 16.75 4.05
CA ARG A 201 -17.62 16.11 2.76
C ARG A 201 -19.11 16.28 2.44
N ASP A 202 -19.50 17.42 1.90
CA ASP A 202 -20.76 17.53 1.15
C ASP A 202 -20.58 16.90 -0.23
N ARG A 203 -21.06 15.67 -0.39
CA ARG A 203 -21.16 15.03 -1.71
C ARG A 203 -22.49 15.42 -2.32
N PRO A 204 -22.55 16.29 -3.36
CA PRO A 204 -23.80 16.55 -4.06
C PRO A 204 -24.27 15.25 -4.73
N TRP A 205 -25.26 14.62 -4.12
CA TRP A 205 -25.99 13.51 -4.73
C TRP A 205 -26.95 14.10 -5.78
N GLY A 206 -26.89 13.64 -7.03
CA GLY A 206 -27.88 13.98 -8.05
C GLY A 206 -27.44 14.91 -9.20
N THR A 207 -26.15 15.15 -9.42
CA THR A 207 -25.70 15.81 -10.66
C THR A 207 -25.36 14.77 -11.73
N ASP A 208 -26.00 14.82 -12.90
CA ASP A 208 -25.69 13.96 -14.06
C ASP A 208 -24.34 14.24 -14.74
N ASP A 209 -23.56 15.16 -14.19
CA ASP A 209 -22.21 15.46 -14.65
C ASP A 209 -21.24 14.31 -14.36
N ALA A 210 -20.85 13.58 -15.41
CA ALA A 210 -19.87 12.51 -15.34
C ALA A 210 -18.51 12.95 -14.77
N LYS A 211 -18.13 14.23 -14.91
CA LYS A 211 -16.92 14.79 -14.29
C LYS A 211 -17.05 14.86 -12.77
N ARG A 212 -18.27 15.09 -12.25
CA ARG A 212 -18.55 15.10 -10.80
C ARG A 212 -18.68 13.68 -10.22
N LYS A 213 -19.00 12.68 -11.04
CA LYS A 213 -19.04 11.25 -10.66
C LYS A 213 -17.66 10.57 -10.73
N GLY A 214 -16.64 11.23 -11.30
CA GLY A 214 -15.24 10.81 -11.30
C GLY A 214 -14.86 9.66 -12.25
N GLY A 215 -15.82 8.87 -12.73
CA GLY A 215 -15.55 7.64 -13.48
C GLY A 215 -14.89 7.81 -14.86
N ASP A 216 -14.92 9.01 -15.45
CA ASP A 216 -14.19 9.35 -16.67
C ASP A 216 -13.77 10.82 -16.67
N TYR A 217 -13.23 11.29 -15.55
CA TYR A 217 -12.84 12.69 -15.39
C TYR A 217 -11.87 13.18 -16.47
N PHE A 218 -10.98 12.30 -16.94
CA PHE A 218 -9.97 12.60 -17.96
C PHE A 218 -10.43 12.35 -19.40
N GLY A 219 -11.68 11.91 -19.63
CA GLY A 219 -12.19 11.64 -20.99
C GLY A 219 -11.46 10.48 -21.70
N ALA A 220 -11.00 9.49 -20.94
CA ALA A 220 -10.20 8.38 -21.45
C ALA A 220 -11.04 7.35 -22.23
N LYS A 221 -12.38 7.34 -22.08
CA LYS A 221 -13.23 6.35 -22.75
C LYS A 221 -13.18 6.46 -24.27
N ASP A 222 -13.16 7.67 -24.80
CA ASP A 222 -13.25 7.96 -26.23
C ASP A 222 -11.87 8.04 -26.91
N MET A 223 -10.78 7.93 -26.13
CA MET A 223 -9.42 7.93 -26.66
C MET A 223 -9.06 6.56 -27.26
N PRO A 224 -8.32 6.53 -28.38
CA PRO A 224 -7.86 5.28 -28.98
C PRO A 224 -6.96 4.52 -28.00
N LYS A 225 -7.21 3.22 -27.85
CA LYS A 225 -6.43 2.36 -26.95
C LYS A 225 -5.56 1.43 -27.76
N PRO A 226 -4.24 1.41 -27.55
CA PRO A 226 -3.33 0.57 -28.35
C PRO A 226 -3.60 -0.94 -28.20
N TRP A 227 -4.28 -1.35 -27.13
CA TRP A 227 -4.73 -2.73 -26.90
C TRP A 227 -6.13 -3.05 -27.46
N GLN A 228 -6.84 -2.06 -28.03
CA GLN A 228 -8.09 -2.29 -28.75
C GLN A 228 -7.78 -2.39 -30.24
N THR A 229 -7.57 -3.61 -30.73
CA THR A 229 -7.43 -3.85 -32.16
C THR A 229 -8.73 -3.48 -32.87
N THR A 230 -8.72 -2.48 -33.75
CA THR A 230 -9.82 -2.25 -34.69
C THR A 230 -9.91 -3.49 -35.55
N GLN A 231 -10.98 -4.28 -35.43
CA GLN A 231 -11.30 -5.28 -36.45
C GLN A 231 -11.65 -4.51 -37.74
N VAL A 232 -10.65 -4.29 -38.59
CA VAL A 232 -10.90 -3.95 -39.98
C VAL A 232 -11.34 -5.27 -40.63
N GLY A 233 -12.64 -5.50 -40.69
CA GLY A 233 -13.20 -6.56 -41.51
C GLY A 233 -12.85 -6.30 -42.98
N PRO A 234 -12.62 -7.34 -43.80
CA PRO A 234 -12.42 -7.16 -45.23
C PRO A 234 -13.72 -6.61 -45.82
N HIS A 235 -13.68 -5.39 -46.33
CA HIS A 235 -14.71 -4.93 -47.25
C HIS A 235 -14.43 -5.57 -48.60
N ASP A 236 -15.39 -6.38 -49.05
CA ASP A 236 -15.57 -6.87 -50.43
C ASP A 236 -15.60 -5.72 -51.46
#